data_AF-A0AAU9X1V4-F1
#
_entry.id   AF-A0AAU9X1V4-F1
#
_cell.length_a   1.000
_cell.length_b   1.000
_cell.length_c   1.000
_cell.angle_alpha   90.00
_cell.angle_beta   90.00
_cell.angle_gamma   90.00
#
_symmetry.space_group_name_H-M   'P 1'
#
loop_
_entity.id
_entity.type
_entity.pdbx_description
1 polymer ?
#
loop_
_entity_poly.entity_id
_entity_poly.type
_entity_poly.pdbx_seq_one_letter_code
_entity_poly.pdbx_strand_id
1 'polypeptide(L)'
;MSGKRKRDYRTVLQEVLRILPSPPAVRSITLDFEQALWTVFRELLPNVSLQGCLFHRTQALWRKENWITGTMWPQSCWSLFMLPIRTNNDIEAWHHGLNSRANNRVHLPFYLLVELLLQKARLVSIQIRLVSDGKLSRIQRKKYRLLQSKIFKHWEDFNGNEISARRLLKLCSYLNGPATRT
;
A
#
# COMPACT_ATOMS: atom_id res chain seq x y z
N MET A 1 -13.92 -8.50 -3.35
CA MET A 1 -12.73 -9.17 -2.80
C MET A 1 -13.15 -9.91 -1.55
N SER A 2 -13.03 -11.24 -1.50
CA SER A 2 -13.31 -12.03 -0.30
C SER A 2 -12.43 -11.57 0.86
N GLY A 3 -12.93 -11.67 2.09
CA GLY A 3 -12.10 -11.42 3.26
C GLY A 3 -10.92 -12.39 3.24
N LYS A 4 -9.70 -11.88 3.39
CA LYS A 4 -8.51 -12.71 3.64
C LYS A 4 -8.55 -13.28 5.05
N ARG A 5 -9.63 -13.99 5.40
CA ARG A 5 -9.92 -14.49 6.74
C ARG A 5 -9.86 -15.99 6.73
N LYS A 6 -9.42 -16.58 7.86
CA LYS A 6 -9.37 -18.03 8.07
C LYS A 6 -10.67 -18.74 7.68
N ARG A 7 -11.83 -18.19 8.07
CA ARG A 7 -13.15 -18.77 7.75
C ARG A 7 -13.41 -18.82 6.24
N ASP A 8 -13.01 -17.78 5.51
CA ASP A 8 -13.28 -17.65 4.08
C ASP A 8 -12.42 -18.67 3.32
N TYR A 9 -11.15 -18.83 3.69
CA TYR A 9 -10.28 -19.88 3.15
C TYR A 9 -10.77 -21.29 3.46
N ARG A 10 -11.26 -21.52 4.68
CA ARG A 10 -11.82 -22.80 5.08
C ARG A 10 -13.03 -23.17 4.24
N THR A 11 -13.99 -22.26 4.07
CA THR A 11 -15.18 -22.51 3.24
C THR A 11 -14.80 -22.86 1.81
N VAL A 12 -13.90 -22.08 1.20
CA VAL A 12 -13.44 -22.35 -0.18
C VAL A 12 -12.74 -23.70 -0.27
N LEU A 13 -11.82 -24.02 0.64
CA LEU A 13 -11.07 -25.28 0.57
C LEU A 13 -11.98 -26.49 0.82
N GLN A 14 -12.94 -26.40 1.74
CA GLN A 14 -13.93 -27.46 1.95
C GLN A 14 -14.77 -27.72 0.70
N GLU A 15 -15.19 -26.65 0.02
CA GLU A 15 -15.98 -26.79 -1.21
C GLU A 15 -15.15 -27.39 -2.35
N VAL A 16 -13.88 -27.00 -2.47
CA VAL A 16 -12.94 -27.63 -3.42
C VAL A 16 -12.81 -29.13 -3.13
N LEU A 17 -12.58 -29.51 -1.86
CA LEU A 17 -12.46 -30.92 -1.48
C LEU A 17 -13.75 -31.71 -1.71
N ARG A 18 -14.92 -31.07 -1.58
CA ARG A 18 -16.24 -31.67 -1.84
C ARG A 18 -16.49 -31.96 -3.32
N ILE A 19 -16.02 -31.08 -4.21
CA ILE A 19 -16.21 -31.20 -5.66
C ILE A 19 -15.28 -32.26 -6.26
N LEU A 20 -14.14 -32.54 -5.61
CA LEU A 20 -13.20 -33.54 -6.10
C LEU A 20 -13.84 -34.94 -6.06
N PRO A 21 -13.71 -35.74 -7.14
CA PRO A 21 -14.34 -37.06 -7.24
C PRO A 21 -13.72 -38.09 -6.29
N SER A 22 -12.53 -37.83 -5.76
CA SER A 22 -11.81 -38.68 -4.83
C SER A 22 -10.92 -37.84 -3.91
N PRO A 23 -10.48 -38.38 -2.75
CA PRO A 23 -9.48 -37.72 -1.92
C PRO A 23 -8.23 -37.36 -2.73
N PRO A 24 -7.74 -36.10 -2.65
CA PRO A 24 -6.59 -35.67 -3.44
C PRO A 24 -5.32 -36.37 -2.99
N ALA A 25 -4.61 -37.04 -3.92
CA ALA A 25 -3.30 -37.66 -3.68
C ALA A 25 -2.15 -36.64 -3.72
N VAL A 26 -2.38 -35.43 -3.19
CA VAL A 26 -1.41 -34.34 -3.18
C VAL A 26 -0.38 -34.59 -2.08
N ARG A 27 0.91 -34.54 -2.43
CA ARG A 27 2.01 -34.74 -1.47
C ARG A 27 2.57 -33.43 -0.93
N SER A 28 2.53 -32.38 -1.75
CA SER A 28 3.05 -31.06 -1.39
C SER A 28 2.21 -29.93 -1.95
N ILE A 29 2.05 -28.86 -1.18
CA ILE A 29 1.34 -27.65 -1.59
C ILE A 29 2.24 -26.45 -1.34
N THR A 30 2.40 -25.60 -2.35
CA THR A 30 3.09 -24.32 -2.21
C THR A 30 2.08 -23.22 -1.93
N LEU A 31 2.27 -22.47 -0.84
CA LEU A 31 1.41 -21.37 -0.41
C LEU A 31 2.19 -20.07 -0.29
N ASP A 32 1.51 -18.94 -0.40
CA ASP A 32 2.07 -17.69 0.12
C ASP A 32 2.26 -17.76 1.64
N PHE A 33 2.84 -16.74 2.27
CA PHE A 33 3.15 -16.77 3.71
C PHE A 33 1.96 -16.31 4.60
N GLU A 34 0.73 -16.40 4.11
CA GLU A 34 -0.43 -15.93 4.86
C GLU A 34 -0.84 -16.93 5.96
N GLN A 35 -0.74 -16.51 7.23
CA GLN A 35 -0.97 -17.39 8.38
C GLN A 35 -2.34 -18.09 8.36
N ALA A 36 -3.38 -17.41 7.89
CA ALA A 36 -4.73 -17.96 7.82
C ALA A 36 -4.82 -19.16 6.86
N LEU A 37 -4.18 -19.05 5.68
CA LEU A 37 -4.09 -20.14 4.70
C LEU A 37 -3.33 -21.33 5.26
N TRP A 38 -2.14 -21.11 5.81
CA TRP A 38 -1.34 -22.18 6.43
C TRP A 38 -2.10 -22.93 7.51
N THR A 39 -2.85 -22.21 8.34
CA THR A 39 -3.65 -22.80 9.40
C THR A 39 -4.76 -23.69 8.82
N VAL A 40 -5.49 -23.20 7.82
CA VAL A 40 -6.57 -23.98 7.17
C VAL A 40 -6.03 -25.22 6.48
N PHE A 41 -4.93 -25.12 5.75
CA PHE A 41 -4.34 -26.27 5.07
C PHE A 41 -3.82 -27.34 6.03
N ARG A 42 -3.21 -26.94 7.16
CA ARG A 42 -2.83 -27.89 8.22
C ARG A 42 -4.03 -28.59 8.85
N GLU A 43 -5.16 -27.87 8.98
CA GLU A 43 -6.38 -28.42 9.56
C GLU A 43 -7.11 -29.38 8.61
N LEU A 44 -7.16 -29.08 7.31
CA LEU A 44 -7.93 -29.86 6.33
C LEU A 44 -7.11 -30.91 5.57
N LEU A 45 -5.80 -30.73 5.45
CA LEU A 45 -4.88 -31.63 4.75
C LEU A 45 -3.60 -31.86 5.57
N PRO A 46 -3.70 -32.47 6.77
CA PRO A 46 -2.59 -32.57 7.72
C PRO A 46 -1.40 -33.39 7.22
N ASN A 47 -1.64 -34.33 6.30
CA ASN A 47 -0.61 -35.24 5.77
C ASN A 47 0.17 -34.65 4.58
N VAL A 48 -0.17 -33.43 4.14
CA VAL A 48 0.44 -32.79 2.98
C VAL A 48 1.58 -31.88 3.42
N SER A 49 2.73 -31.98 2.74
CA SER A 49 3.87 -31.10 3.00
C SER A 49 3.59 -29.67 2.51
N LEU A 50 3.54 -28.70 3.42
CA LEU A 50 3.33 -27.29 3.05
C LEU A 50 4.66 -26.58 2.85
N GLN A 51 4.80 -25.94 1.69
CA GLN A 51 5.99 -25.20 1.28
C GLN A 51 5.66 -23.72 1.08
N GLY A 52 6.60 -22.84 1.45
CA GLY A 52 6.47 -21.41 1.18
C GLY A 52 6.83 -21.08 -0.26
N CYS A 53 6.07 -20.18 -0.87
CA CYS A 53 6.29 -19.73 -2.24
C CYS A 53 7.63 -18.97 -2.37
N LEU A 54 8.54 -19.55 -3.16
CA LEU A 54 9.88 -18.97 -3.40
C LEU A 54 9.78 -17.54 -3.97
N PHE A 55 8.87 -17.30 -4.91
CA PHE A 55 8.66 -15.97 -5.49
C PHE A 55 8.38 -14.89 -4.43
N HIS A 56 7.44 -15.15 -3.52
CA HIS A 56 7.15 -14.23 -2.41
C HIS A 56 8.33 -14.08 -1.45
N ARG A 57 9.08 -15.16 -1.20
CA ARG A 57 10.28 -15.15 -0.36
C ARG A 57 11.38 -14.28 -0.95
N THR A 58 11.70 -14.47 -2.24
CA THR A 58 12.71 -13.70 -2.96
C THR A 58 12.36 -12.21 -2.97
N GLN A 59 11.10 -11.86 -3.22
CA GLN A 59 10.66 -10.47 -3.12
C GLN A 59 10.82 -9.88 -1.70
N ALA A 60 10.50 -10.64 -0.66
CA ALA A 60 10.63 -10.19 0.72
C ALA A 60 12.11 -9.99 1.12
N LEU A 61 12.98 -10.91 0.70
CA LEU A 61 14.43 -10.81 0.89
C LEU A 61 14.98 -9.60 0.14
N TRP A 62 14.63 -9.44 -1.13
CA TRP A 62 15.07 -8.29 -1.93
C TRP A 62 14.67 -6.97 -1.27
N ARG A 63 13.43 -6.83 -0.81
CA ARG A 63 12.99 -5.63 -0.07
C ARG A 63 13.80 -5.40 1.20
N LYS A 64 14.03 -6.46 1.99
CA LYS A 64 14.82 -6.36 3.22
C LYS A 64 16.24 -5.88 2.90
N GLU A 65 16.92 -6.56 2.00
CA GLU A 65 18.33 -6.34 1.68
C GLU A 65 18.59 -5.02 0.98
N ASN A 66 17.64 -4.53 0.17
CA ASN A 66 17.84 -3.32 -0.63
C ASN A 66 17.25 -2.08 0.03
N TRP A 67 16.06 -2.17 0.63
CA TRP A 67 15.31 -1.02 1.15
C TRP A 67 15.37 -0.87 2.66
N ILE A 68 15.55 -1.96 3.43
CA ILE A 68 15.50 -1.90 4.89
C ILE A 68 16.91 -1.85 5.50
N THR A 69 17.78 -2.78 5.09
CA THR A 69 19.13 -2.94 5.63
C THR A 69 20.22 -2.52 4.67
N GLY A 70 19.90 -2.35 3.38
CA GLY A 70 20.86 -2.00 2.35
C GLY A 70 21.25 -0.54 2.37
N THR A 71 22.44 -0.24 1.84
CA THR A 71 22.94 1.12 1.64
C THR A 71 22.55 1.72 0.28
N MET A 72 22.11 0.88 -0.67
CA MET A 72 21.77 1.32 -2.03
C MET A 72 20.52 2.20 -2.07
N TRP A 73 19.49 1.88 -1.27
CA TRP A 73 18.30 2.70 -1.12
C TRP A 73 18.15 3.10 0.36
N PRO A 74 18.89 4.13 0.82
CA PRO A 74 18.81 4.58 2.19
C PRO A 74 17.40 5.07 2.51
N GLN A 75 17.06 5.16 3.80
CA GLN A 75 15.71 5.50 4.25
C GLN A 75 15.27 6.92 3.81
N SER A 76 16.22 7.81 3.53
CA SER A 76 15.96 9.11 2.88
C SER A 76 15.37 8.99 1.47
N CYS A 77 15.59 7.87 0.79
CA CYS A 77 15.02 7.57 -0.53
C CYS A 77 13.65 6.89 -0.46
N TRP A 78 13.16 6.53 0.73
CA TRP A 78 11.81 5.99 0.86
C TRP A 78 10.80 7.03 0.46
N SER A 79 9.85 6.66 -0.42
CA SER A 79 8.83 7.59 -0.89
C SER A 79 8.13 8.23 0.32
N LEU A 80 8.27 9.56 0.43
CA LEU A 80 7.61 10.42 1.41
C LEU A 80 8.18 10.40 2.83
N PHE A 81 9.35 9.79 3.05
CA PHE A 81 10.02 9.85 4.35
C PHE A 81 10.33 11.31 4.73
N MET A 82 9.99 11.69 5.98
CA MET A 82 10.08 13.06 6.50
C MET A 82 9.29 14.12 5.72
N LEU A 83 8.40 13.71 4.79
CA LEU A 83 7.61 14.62 4.00
C LEU A 83 6.12 14.57 4.38
N PRO A 84 5.47 15.73 4.53
CA PRO A 84 4.05 15.79 4.86
C PRO A 84 3.14 15.48 3.66
N ILE A 85 3.71 15.47 2.45
CA ILE A 85 2.97 15.40 1.18
C ILE A 85 2.83 13.95 0.76
N ARG A 86 1.65 13.56 0.27
CA ARG A 86 1.41 12.28 -0.40
C ARG A 86 1.39 12.53 -1.90
N THR A 87 2.54 12.42 -2.57
CA THR A 87 2.70 12.72 -4.01
C THR A 87 1.69 11.97 -4.89
N ASN A 88 1.39 10.71 -4.55
CA ASN A 88 0.38 9.93 -5.25
C ASN A 88 -1.01 10.59 -5.21
N ASN A 89 -1.43 11.09 -4.04
CA ASN A 89 -2.75 11.71 -3.90
C ASN A 89 -2.85 13.01 -4.69
N ASP A 90 -1.75 13.75 -4.84
CA ASP A 90 -1.74 15.00 -5.59
C ASP A 90 -1.80 14.73 -7.11
N ILE A 91 -1.14 13.66 -7.59
CA ILE A 91 -1.27 13.18 -8.98
C ILE A 91 -2.68 12.66 -9.24
N GLU A 92 -3.23 11.82 -8.37
CA GLU A 92 -4.61 11.32 -8.46
C GLU A 92 -5.61 12.48 -8.46
N ALA A 93 -5.45 13.47 -7.58
CA ALA A 93 -6.30 14.65 -7.54
C ALA A 93 -6.19 15.48 -8.83
N TRP A 94 -4.98 15.62 -9.40
CA TRP A 94 -4.78 16.28 -10.68
C TRP A 94 -5.50 15.54 -11.82
N HIS A 95 -5.35 14.21 -11.89
CA HIS A 95 -6.07 13.35 -12.85
C HIS A 95 -7.59 13.46 -12.69
N HIS A 96 -8.11 13.36 -11.46
CA HIS A 96 -9.54 13.52 -11.19
C HIS A 96 -10.05 14.89 -11.63
N GLY A 97 -9.29 15.95 -11.35
CA GLY A 97 -9.64 17.30 -11.79
C GLY A 97 -9.58 17.49 -13.31
N LEU A 98 -8.74 16.74 -14.02
CA LEU A 98 -8.70 16.73 -15.49
C LEU A 98 -9.89 15.95 -16.06
N ASN A 99 -10.14 14.74 -15.55
CA ASN A 99 -11.26 13.89 -15.97
C ASN A 99 -12.61 14.57 -15.76
N SER A 100 -12.79 15.24 -14.62
CA SER A 100 -14.00 16.02 -14.35
C SER A 100 -14.22 17.12 -15.40
N ARG A 101 -13.17 17.83 -15.84
CA ARG A 101 -13.25 18.83 -16.91
C ARG A 101 -13.47 18.22 -18.29
N ALA A 102 -13.01 17.00 -18.51
CA ALA A 102 -13.29 16.22 -19.70
C ALA A 102 -14.70 15.57 -19.69
N ASN A 103 -15.57 15.95 -18.73
CA ASN A 103 -16.89 15.37 -18.52
C ASN A 103 -16.87 13.83 -18.34
N ASN A 104 -15.81 13.32 -17.70
CA ASN A 104 -15.56 11.89 -17.47
C ASN A 104 -15.63 11.02 -18.73
N ARG A 105 -15.32 11.59 -19.90
CA ARG A 105 -15.28 10.83 -21.16
C ARG A 105 -14.10 9.86 -21.15
N VAL A 106 -14.39 8.59 -21.46
CA VAL A 106 -13.37 7.54 -21.60
C VAL A 106 -12.52 7.77 -22.85
N HIS A 107 -13.15 8.21 -23.94
CA HIS A 107 -12.47 8.54 -25.19
C HIS A 107 -12.52 10.05 -25.41
N LEU A 108 -11.43 10.73 -25.07
CA LEU A 108 -11.27 12.16 -25.29
C LEU A 108 -10.45 12.40 -26.56
N PRO A 109 -11.01 13.08 -27.59
CA PRO A 109 -10.24 13.47 -28.77
C PRO A 109 -8.98 14.23 -28.40
N PHE A 110 -7.86 13.93 -29.08
CA PHE A 110 -6.54 14.45 -28.71
C PHE A 110 -6.47 15.98 -28.65
N TYR A 111 -7.09 16.69 -29.60
CA TYR A 111 -7.09 18.15 -29.61
C TYR A 111 -7.81 18.77 -28.39
N LEU A 112 -8.88 18.13 -27.90
CA LEU A 112 -9.56 18.55 -26.67
C LEU A 112 -8.69 18.29 -25.43
N LEU A 113 -7.96 17.16 -25.42
CA LEU A 113 -7.00 16.89 -24.36
C LEU A 113 -5.89 17.97 -24.32
N VAL A 114 -5.32 18.31 -25.47
CA VAL A 114 -4.29 19.37 -25.58
C VAL A 114 -4.81 20.70 -25.03
N GLU A 115 -6.05 21.08 -25.37
CA GLU A 115 -6.65 22.31 -24.86
C GLU A 115 -6.80 22.29 -23.33
N LEU A 116 -7.34 21.20 -22.76
CA LEU A 116 -7.48 21.04 -21.31
C LEU A 116 -6.14 21.08 -20.58
N LEU A 117 -5.10 20.46 -21.15
CA LEU A 117 -3.74 20.49 -20.61
C LEU A 117 -3.16 21.92 -20.66
N LEU A 118 -3.35 22.64 -21.77
CA LEU A 118 -2.91 24.04 -21.89
C LEU A 118 -3.60 24.93 -20.86
N GLN A 119 -4.91 24.77 -20.67
CA GLN A 119 -5.66 25.49 -19.64
C GLN A 119 -5.13 25.18 -18.22
N LYS A 120 -4.78 23.93 -17.93
CA LYS A 120 -4.15 23.55 -16.66
C LYS A 120 -2.77 24.18 -16.49
N ALA A 121 -1.92 24.13 -17.51
CA ALA A 121 -0.58 24.70 -17.49
C ALA A 121 -0.60 26.22 -17.22
N ARG A 122 -1.57 26.95 -17.79
CA ARG A 122 -1.74 28.40 -17.55
C ARG A 122 -2.04 28.74 -16.09
N LEU A 123 -2.67 27.84 -15.34
CA LEU A 123 -2.98 28.06 -13.92
C LEU A 123 -1.78 27.78 -13.00
N VAL A 124 -0.76 27.06 -13.48
CA VAL A 124 0.39 26.67 -12.66
C VAL A 124 1.17 27.89 -12.18
N SER A 125 1.43 28.87 -13.05
CA SER A 125 2.15 30.09 -12.68
C SER A 125 1.43 30.89 -11.60
N ILE A 126 0.09 30.95 -11.66
CA ILE A 126 -0.76 31.59 -10.65
C ILE A 126 -0.68 30.81 -9.34
N GLN A 127 -0.79 29.48 -9.38
CA GLN A 127 -0.68 28.64 -8.20
C GLN A 127 0.68 28.78 -7.52
N ILE A 128 1.78 28.77 -8.29
CA ILE A 128 3.14 29.00 -7.78
C ILE A 128 3.19 30.34 -7.06
N ARG A 129 2.72 31.42 -7.70
CA ARG A 129 2.70 32.75 -7.08
C ARG A 129 1.88 32.80 -5.80
N LEU A 130 0.68 32.20 -5.80
CA LEU A 130 -0.15 32.16 -4.59
C LEU A 130 0.50 31.37 -3.45
N VAL A 131 1.26 30.31 -3.75
CA VAL A 131 2.05 29.59 -2.74
C VAL A 131 3.22 30.42 -2.26
N SER A 132 3.98 31.05 -3.16
CA SER A 132 5.11 31.93 -2.84
C SER A 132 4.68 33.12 -1.97
N ASP A 133 3.52 33.71 -2.26
CA ASP A 133 2.94 34.81 -1.49
C ASP A 133 2.28 34.34 -0.16
N GLY A 134 2.29 33.02 0.14
CA GLY A 134 1.64 32.44 1.32
C GLY A 134 0.11 32.50 1.29
N LYS A 135 -0.50 32.86 0.16
CA LYS A 135 -1.95 33.02 -0.02
C LYS A 135 -2.67 31.70 -0.28
N LEU A 136 -1.96 30.69 -0.80
CA LEU A 136 -2.49 29.35 -1.00
C LEU A 136 -1.88 28.40 0.04
N SER A 137 -2.66 28.08 1.07
CA SER A 137 -2.28 27.12 2.11
C SER A 137 -3.11 25.84 2.02
N ARG A 138 -2.48 24.69 2.24
CA ARG A 138 -3.20 23.42 2.29
C ARG A 138 -3.83 23.24 3.66
N ILE A 139 -5.16 23.33 3.72
CA ILE A 139 -5.89 23.07 4.96
C ILE A 139 -5.98 21.55 5.15
N GLN A 140 -5.14 21.02 6.04
CA GLN A 140 -5.23 19.61 6.43
C GLN A 140 -6.26 19.42 7.54
N ARG A 141 -7.18 18.47 7.35
CA ARG A 141 -8.17 18.08 8.37
C ARG A 141 -7.46 17.62 9.65
N LYS A 142 -8.01 17.98 10.82
CA LYS A 142 -7.45 17.66 12.15
C LYS A 142 -7.07 16.17 12.30
N LYS A 143 -7.91 15.26 11.82
CA LYS A 143 -7.64 13.80 11.82
C LYS A 143 -6.31 13.46 11.16
N TYR A 144 -6.06 13.96 9.95
CA TYR A 144 -4.84 13.64 9.20
C TYR A 144 -3.61 14.32 9.79
N ARG A 145 -3.78 15.55 10.31
CA ARG A 145 -2.70 16.26 11.01
C ARG A 145 -2.22 15.47 12.23
N LEU A 146 -3.15 14.97 13.05
CA LEU A 146 -2.85 14.13 14.21
C LEU A 146 -2.22 12.78 13.83
N LEU A 147 -2.70 12.15 12.76
CA LEU A 147 -2.10 10.92 12.27
C LEU A 147 -0.66 11.15 11.81
N GLN A 148 -0.45 12.22 11.06
CA GLN A 148 0.83 12.58 10.52
C GLN A 148 1.82 12.98 11.62
N SER A 149 1.41 13.72 12.64
CA SER A 149 2.30 14.05 13.76
C SER A 149 2.83 12.81 14.48
N LYS A 150 2.02 11.74 14.59
CA LYS A 150 2.48 10.44 15.12
C LYS A 150 3.52 9.78 14.21
N ILE A 151 3.30 9.83 12.89
CA ILE A 151 4.27 9.28 11.91
C ILE A 151 5.59 10.04 11.99
N PHE A 152 5.54 11.38 12.01
CA PHE A 152 6.73 12.23 12.12
C PHE A 152 7.52 11.92 13.39
N LYS A 153 6.85 11.81 14.53
CA LYS A 153 7.50 11.40 15.78
C LYS A 153 8.26 10.08 15.61
N HIS A 154 7.65 9.05 15.03
CA HIS A 154 8.34 7.78 14.82
C HIS A 154 9.51 7.89 13.83
N TRP A 155 9.43 8.77 12.83
CA TRP A 155 10.57 9.04 11.95
C TRP A 155 11.70 9.77 12.65
N GLU A 156 11.39 10.71 13.55
CA GLU A 156 12.36 11.39 14.41
C GLU A 156 13.05 10.39 15.34
N ASP A 157 12.29 9.56 16.06
CA ASP A 157 12.82 8.48 16.91
C ASP A 157 13.75 7.55 16.10
N PHE A 158 13.40 7.27 14.84
CA PHE A 158 14.20 6.43 13.94
C PHE A 158 15.48 7.13 13.48
N ASN A 159 15.41 8.40 13.07
CA ASN A 159 16.59 9.19 12.69
C ASN A 159 17.55 9.41 13.88
N GLY A 160 17.01 9.50 15.09
CA GLY A 160 17.77 9.54 16.34
C GLY A 160 18.41 8.19 16.73
N ASN A 161 18.22 7.13 15.93
CA ASN A 161 18.62 5.76 16.22
C ASN A 161 18.00 5.16 17.50
N GLU A 162 16.91 5.74 18.02
CA GLU A 162 16.21 5.24 19.21
C GLU A 162 15.40 3.97 18.91
N ILE A 163 14.93 3.83 17.67
CA ILE A 163 14.18 2.66 17.20
C ILE A 163 14.77 2.08 15.92
N SER A 164 14.62 0.77 15.73
CA SER A 164 15.01 0.10 14.48
C SER A 164 13.98 0.31 13.36
N ALA A 165 14.39 0.14 12.11
CA ALA A 165 13.49 0.18 10.94
C ALA A 165 12.32 -0.82 11.08
N ARG A 166 12.56 -2.00 11.66
CA ARG A 166 11.51 -2.98 11.96
C ARG A 166 10.48 -2.43 12.95
N ARG A 167 10.95 -1.76 14.01
CA ARG A 167 10.06 -1.14 15.01
C ARG A 167 9.28 0.02 14.40
N LEU A 168 9.92 0.87 13.61
CA LEU A 168 9.26 1.94 12.86
C LEU A 168 8.12 1.41 11.99
N LEU A 169 8.40 0.45 11.10
CA LEU A 169 7.40 -0.12 10.20
C LEU A 169 6.24 -0.75 10.99
N LYS A 170 6.54 -1.39 12.13
CA LYS A 170 5.52 -1.96 13.01
C LYS A 170 4.63 -0.88 13.63
N LEU A 171 5.19 0.21 14.14
CA LEU A 171 4.44 1.35 14.68
C LEU A 171 3.56 1.98 13.59
N CYS A 172 4.11 2.21 12.39
CA CYS A 172 3.35 2.73 11.25
C CYS A 172 2.18 1.80 10.84
N SER A 173 2.33 0.48 10.97
CA SER A 173 1.26 -0.48 10.65
C SER A 173 0.03 -0.33 11.55
N TYR A 174 0.20 0.11 12.80
CA TYR A 174 -0.91 0.35 13.72
C TYR A 174 -1.60 1.69 13.47
N LEU A 175 -0.92 2.64 12.83
CA LEU A 175 -1.48 3.96 12.50
C LEU A 175 -2.45 3.90 11.31
N ASN A 176 -2.17 3.04 10.32
CA ASN A 176 -3.00 2.85 9.12
C ASN A 176 -3.72 1.49 9.05
N GLY A 177 -3.50 0.61 10.02
CA GLY A 177 -4.14 -0.70 10.08
C GLY A 177 -5.63 -0.59 10.42
N PRO A 178 -6.45 -1.60 10.07
CA PRO A 178 -7.81 -1.70 10.59
C PRO A 178 -7.71 -1.66 12.12
N ALA A 179 -8.50 -0.78 12.75
CA ALA A 179 -8.58 -0.71 14.20
C ALA A 179 -8.83 -2.13 14.71
N THR A 180 -7.84 -2.72 15.38
CA THR A 180 -8.04 -3.95 16.13
C THR A 180 -9.08 -3.61 17.18
N ARG A 181 -10.34 -3.96 16.91
CA ARG A 181 -11.37 -4.08 17.92
C ARG A 181 -10.89 -5.21 18.83
N THR A 182 -10.23 -4.82 19.92
CA THR A 182 -10.14 -5.61 21.14
C THR A 182 -11.55 -5.87 21.65
#